data_AF-A0A843YQS4-F1
#
_entry.id   AF-A0A843YQS4-F1
#
_cell.length_a   1.000
_cell.length_b   1.000
_cell.length_c   1.000
_cell.angle_alpha   90.00
_cell.angle_beta   90.00
_cell.angle_gamma   90.00
#
_symmetry.space_group_name_H-M   'P 1'
#
loop_
_entity.id
_entity.type
_entity.pdbx_description
1 polymer ?
#
loop_
_entity_poly.entity_id
_entity_poly.type
_entity_poly.pdbx_seq_one_letter_code
_entity_poly.pdbx_strand_id
1 'polypeptide(L)'
;MTTTASVIPSLWLTANEIDDLCDGLRRNHDRLAFLKSLGLSVKEKPNGHPLLLRSNVEIVLGGVASQKTGRSRQPGEAVPDRAALVEHLKAKNGKKEKKQSA
;
A
#
# COMPACT_ATOMS: atom_id res chain seq x y z
N MET A 1 -20.04 -12.75 -36.92
CA MET A 1 -18.88 -12.04 -36.35
C MET A 1 -19.34 -11.36 -35.07
N THR A 2 -19.14 -11.98 -33.91
CA THR A 2 -19.51 -11.39 -32.62
C THR A 2 -18.40 -10.46 -32.16
N THR A 3 -18.68 -9.16 -32.12
CA THR A 3 -17.76 -8.15 -31.60
C THR A 3 -17.57 -8.39 -30.09
N THR A 4 -16.39 -8.85 -29.69
CA THR A 4 -15.99 -8.88 -28.28
C THR A 4 -15.83 -7.44 -27.82
N ALA A 5 -16.85 -6.91 -27.13
CA ALA A 5 -16.75 -5.62 -26.47
C ALA A 5 -15.67 -5.71 -25.39
N SER A 6 -14.55 -5.01 -25.60
CA SER A 6 -13.49 -4.89 -24.60
C SER A 6 -14.04 -4.09 -23.41
N VAL A 7 -14.39 -4.79 -22.33
CA VAL A 7 -14.80 -4.16 -21.07
C VAL A 7 -13.54 -3.65 -20.40
N ILE A 8 -13.29 -2.35 -20.50
CA ILE A 8 -12.25 -1.70 -19.72
C ILE A 8 -12.69 -1.79 -18.25
N PRO A 9 -11.94 -2.46 -17.37
CA PRO A 9 -12.33 -2.61 -15.98
C PRO A 9 -12.36 -1.24 -15.30
N SER A 10 -13.37 -1.01 -14.48
CA SER A 10 -13.47 0.21 -13.67
C SER A 10 -12.29 0.32 -12.70
N LEU A 11 -11.89 1.56 -12.45
CA LEU A 11 -10.82 1.88 -11.51
C LEU A 11 -11.11 1.37 -10.08
N TRP A 12 -12.38 1.32 -9.71
CA TRP A 12 -12.87 0.77 -8.45
C TRP A 12 -13.38 -0.65 -8.64
N LEU A 13 -13.24 -1.51 -7.63
CA LEU A 13 -13.92 -2.80 -7.61
C LEU A 13 -15.43 -2.59 -7.49
N THR A 14 -16.17 -3.40 -8.24
CA THR A 14 -17.63 -3.49 -8.11
C THR A 14 -18.02 -4.23 -6.83
N ALA A 15 -19.28 -4.08 -6.40
CA ALA A 15 -19.77 -4.77 -5.21
C ALA A 15 -19.66 -6.30 -5.35
N ASN A 16 -19.97 -6.84 -6.54
CA ASN A 16 -19.92 -8.27 -6.80
C ASN A 16 -18.48 -8.83 -6.70
N GLU A 17 -17.48 -8.10 -7.19
CA GLU A 17 -16.08 -8.52 -7.08
C GLU A 17 -15.56 -8.46 -5.64
N ILE A 18 -16.06 -7.50 -4.86
CA ILE A 18 -15.76 -7.40 -3.43
C ILE A 18 -16.40 -8.57 -2.68
N ASP A 19 -17.65 -8.91 -3.01
CA ASP A 19 -18.35 -10.04 -2.41
C ASP A 19 -17.65 -11.36 -2.73
N ASP A 20 -17.17 -11.55 -3.95
CA ASP A 20 -16.37 -12.71 -4.37
C ASP A 20 -15.04 -12.80 -3.59
N LEU A 21 -14.33 -11.68 -3.42
CA LEU A 21 -13.12 -11.60 -2.58
C LEU A 21 -13.40 -11.90 -1.11
N CYS A 22 -14.60 -11.62 -0.63
CA CYS A 22 -15.01 -11.80 0.75
C CYS A 22 -15.96 -12.99 0.92
N ASP A 23 -15.89 -13.98 0.02
CA ASP A 23 -16.81 -15.12 0.05
C ASP A 23 -16.78 -15.81 1.42
N GLY A 24 -17.97 -16.16 1.93
CA GLY A 24 -18.17 -16.68 3.28
C GLY A 24 -18.28 -15.63 4.40
N LEU A 25 -17.95 -14.35 4.18
CA LEU A 25 -18.12 -13.29 5.18
C LEU A 25 -19.49 -12.60 5.06
N ARG A 26 -20.31 -12.72 6.11
CA ARG A 26 -21.68 -12.16 6.13
C ARG A 26 -21.78 -10.72 6.64
N ARG A 27 -20.88 -10.30 7.53
CA ARG A 27 -20.95 -8.98 8.17
C ARG A 27 -19.98 -8.01 7.50
N ASN A 28 -20.46 -6.80 7.19
CA ASN A 28 -19.62 -5.75 6.58
C ASN A 28 -18.40 -5.40 7.43
N HIS A 29 -18.55 -5.38 8.75
CA HIS A 29 -17.42 -5.17 9.67
C HIS A 29 -16.32 -6.23 9.49
N ASP A 30 -16.69 -7.50 9.37
CA ASP A 30 -15.74 -8.60 9.23
C ASP A 30 -15.06 -8.56 7.86
N ARG A 31 -15.79 -8.16 6.81
CA ARG A 31 -15.22 -7.88 5.48
C ARG A 31 -14.17 -6.77 5.53
N LEU A 32 -14.48 -5.67 6.21
CA LEU A 32 -13.53 -4.56 6.39
C LEU A 32 -12.29 -4.99 7.16
N ALA A 33 -12.46 -5.76 8.25
CA ALA A 33 -11.36 -6.27 9.04
C ALA A 33 -10.48 -7.23 8.24
N PHE A 34 -11.09 -8.15 7.49
CA PHE A 34 -10.41 -9.08 6.60
C PHE A 34 -9.61 -8.34 5.51
N LEU A 35 -10.24 -7.42 4.79
CA LEU A 35 -9.56 -6.68 3.72
C LEU A 35 -8.40 -5.81 4.25
N LYS A 36 -8.56 -5.21 5.43
CA LYS A 36 -7.46 -4.49 6.11
C LYS A 36 -6.34 -5.44 6.54
N SER A 37 -6.67 -6.64 7.01
CA SER A 37 -5.68 -7.66 7.41
C SER A 37 -4.80 -8.13 6.25
N LEU A 38 -5.33 -8.10 5.02
CA LEU A 38 -4.58 -8.36 3.79
C LEU A 38 -3.62 -7.22 3.41
N GLY A 39 -3.63 -6.09 4.13
CA GLY A 39 -2.83 -4.91 3.81
C GLY A 39 -3.44 -4.04 2.71
N LEU A 40 -4.72 -4.24 2.36
CA LEU A 40 -5.40 -3.42 1.37
C LEU A 40 -5.77 -2.04 1.94
N SER A 41 -5.64 -1.01 1.13
CA SER A 41 -6.14 0.33 1.44
C SER A 41 -7.65 0.37 1.21
N VAL A 42 -8.42 0.12 2.27
CA VAL A 42 -9.88 0.07 2.23
C VAL A 42 -10.46 1.37 2.76
N LYS A 43 -11.32 2.03 1.97
CA LYS A 43 -12.20 3.10 2.46
C LYS A 43 -13.59 2.54 2.71
N GLU A 44 -14.31 3.10 3.67
CA GLU A 44 -15.69 2.73 3.97
C GLU A 44 -16.64 3.74 3.32
N LYS A 45 -17.66 3.24 2.60
CA LYS A 45 -18.75 4.07 2.08
C LYS A 45 -19.78 4.34 3.18
N PRO A 46 -20.62 5.39 3.07
CA PRO A 46 -21.67 5.68 4.06
C PRO A 46 -22.68 4.54 4.30
N ASN A 47 -22.78 3.60 3.37
CA ASN A 47 -23.62 2.41 3.47
C ASN A 47 -22.91 1.21 4.15
N GLY A 48 -21.71 1.39 4.70
CA GLY A 48 -20.92 0.35 5.35
C GLY A 48 -20.20 -0.62 4.41
N HIS A 49 -20.31 -0.44 3.09
CA HIS A 49 -19.60 -1.29 2.14
C HIS A 49 -18.15 -0.81 1.93
N PRO A 50 -17.20 -1.75 1.77
CA PRO A 50 -15.84 -1.39 1.42
C PRO A 50 -15.76 -0.76 0.02
N LEU A 51 -14.82 0.15 -0.13
CA LEU A 51 -14.43 0.81 -1.37
C LEU A 51 -12.94 0.53 -1.60
N LEU A 52 -12.67 -0.17 -2.69
CA LEU A 52 -11.34 -0.65 -3.05
C LEU A 52 -10.97 -0.19 -4.45
N LEU A 53 -9.74 0.29 -4.57
CA LEU A 53 -9.12 0.59 -5.85
C LEU A 53 -8.59 -0.71 -6.46
N ARG A 54 -8.88 -0.96 -7.74
CA ARG A 54 -8.44 -2.18 -8.42
C ARG A 54 -6.94 -2.34 -8.43
N SER A 55 -6.20 -1.28 -8.78
CA SER A 55 -4.74 -1.31 -8.81
C SER A 55 -4.14 -1.69 -7.45
N ASN A 56 -4.76 -1.28 -6.34
CA ASN A 56 -4.25 -1.66 -5.01
C ASN A 56 -4.42 -3.15 -4.73
N VAL A 57 -5.53 -3.74 -5.17
CA VAL A 57 -5.79 -5.18 -5.04
C VAL A 57 -4.80 -5.97 -5.91
N GLU A 58 -4.60 -5.55 -7.16
CA GLU A 58 -3.66 -6.21 -8.08
C GLU A 58 -2.22 -6.17 -7.53
N ILE A 59 -1.78 -5.04 -6.99
CA ILE A 59 -0.43 -4.91 -6.40
C ILE A 59 -0.26 -5.82 -5.19
N VAL A 60 -1.24 -5.85 -4.29
CA VAL A 60 -1.12 -6.59 -3.03
C VAL A 60 -1.31 -8.09 -3.23
N LEU A 61 -2.33 -8.50 -3.99
CA LEU A 61 -2.69 -9.91 -4.19
C LEU A 61 -1.98 -10.55 -5.38
N GLY A 62 -1.75 -9.80 -6.46
CA GLY A 62 -1.14 -10.31 -7.68
C GLY A 62 0.35 -10.59 -7.54
N GLY A 63 0.97 -10.26 -6.40
CA GLY A 63 2.40 -10.46 -6.19
C GLY A 63 3.27 -9.73 -7.22
N VAL A 64 2.66 -8.88 -8.07
CA VAL A 64 3.32 -7.78 -8.79
C VAL A 64 3.78 -6.87 -7.71
N ALA A 65 4.94 -7.25 -7.20
CA ALA A 65 5.67 -6.60 -6.16
C ALA A 65 5.39 -5.11 -6.33
N SER A 66 4.98 -4.44 -5.27
CA SER A 66 5.96 -3.64 -4.54
C SER A 66 7.39 -4.17 -4.80
N GLN A 67 7.85 -4.06 -6.04
CA GLN A 67 9.07 -3.36 -6.30
C GLN A 67 8.78 -2.04 -5.58
N LYS A 68 9.11 -2.02 -4.27
CA LYS A 68 10.15 -1.12 -3.82
C LYS A 68 11.00 -0.96 -5.06
N THR A 69 10.76 0.13 -5.75
CA THR A 69 11.60 0.54 -6.84
C THR A 69 12.93 0.72 -6.13
N GLY A 70 13.68 -0.37 -6.01
CA GLY A 70 15.11 -0.37 -6.22
C GLY A 70 15.22 0.19 -7.61
N ARG A 71 15.14 1.53 -7.67
CA ARG A 71 15.51 2.34 -8.80
C ARG A 71 16.82 1.70 -9.23
N SER A 72 16.83 1.07 -10.40
CA SER A 72 18.06 0.57 -10.98
C SER A 72 19.00 1.77 -10.98
N ARG A 73 19.99 1.76 -10.08
CA ARG A 73 20.95 2.86 -9.94
C ARG A 73 21.51 3.11 -11.33
N GLN A 74 21.30 4.30 -11.86
CA GLN A 74 21.98 4.65 -13.10
C GLN A 74 23.49 4.72 -12.80
N PRO A 75 24.36 4.25 -13.69
CA PRO A 75 25.79 4.46 -13.54
C PRO A 75 26.06 5.97 -13.49
N GLY A 76 26.56 6.47 -12.36
CA GLY A 76 26.71 7.90 -12.07
C GLY A 76 25.70 8.48 -11.06
N GLU A 77 24.75 7.69 -10.58
CA GLU A 77 23.82 8.12 -9.53
C GLU A 77 24.57 8.29 -8.20
N ALA A 78 24.42 9.46 -7.58
CA ALA A 78 25.09 9.80 -6.32
C ALA A 78 24.75 8.75 -5.26
N VAL A 79 25.77 8.02 -4.81
CA VAL A 79 25.63 7.08 -3.70
C VAL A 79 25.48 7.92 -2.42
N PRO A 80 24.38 7.78 -1.66
CA PRO A 80 24.25 8.50 -0.41
C PRO A 80 25.39 8.08 0.52
N ASP A 81 26.11 9.07 1.04
CA ASP A 81 27.19 8.85 2.00
C ASP A 81 26.62 8.35 3.33
N ARG A 82 26.72 7.03 3.50
CA ARG A 82 26.26 6.35 4.72
C ARG A 82 27.05 6.78 5.95
N ALA A 83 28.34 7.08 5.81
CA ALA A 83 29.19 7.47 6.94
C ALA A 83 28.75 8.82 7.48
N ALA A 84 28.59 9.81 6.60
CA ALA A 84 28.09 11.14 6.98
C ALA A 84 26.70 11.09 7.65
N LEU A 85 25.81 10.22 7.17
CA LEU A 85 24.48 10.04 7.78
C LEU A 85 24.57 9.49 9.21
N VAL A 86 25.43 8.50 9.45
CA VAL A 86 25.63 7.92 10.78
C VAL A 86 26.19 8.95 11.76
N GLU A 87 27.13 9.79 11.32
CA GLU A 87 27.66 10.88 12.14
C GLU A 87 26.58 11.91 12.49
N HIS A 88 25.77 12.31 11.51
CA HIS A 88 24.67 13.27 11.73
C HIS A 88 23.66 12.75 12.76
N LEU A 89 23.28 11.47 12.69
CA LEU A 89 22.35 10.86 13.64
C LEU A 89 22.93 10.79 15.06
N LYS A 90 24.21 10.43 15.21
CA LYS A 90 24.90 10.43 16.50
C LYS A 90 24.98 11.84 17.10
N ALA A 91 25.33 12.85 16.30
CA ALA A 91 25.38 14.24 16.74
C ALA A 91 24.01 14.78 17.18
N LYS A 92 22.93 14.32 16.55
CA LYS A 92 21.55 14.68 16.94
C LYS A 92 21.15 14.08 18.30
N ASN A 93 21.61 12.87 18.60
CA ASN A 93 21.29 12.20 19.87
C ASN A 93 22.09 12.79 21.04
N GLY A 94 23.38 13.07 20.86
CA GLY A 94 24.20 13.71 21.91
C GLY A 94 23.77 15.14 22.28
N LYS A 95 23.09 15.86 21.37
CA LYS A 95 22.48 17.16 21.68
C LYS A 95 21.23 17.07 22.57
N LYS A 96 20.57 15.91 22.65
CA LYS A 96 19.42 15.72 23.54
C LYS A 96 19.87 15.50 24.98
N GLU A 97 20.99 14.81 25.20
CA GLU A 97 21.53 14.54 26.54
C GLU A 97 22.05 15.82 27.22
N LYS A 98 22.73 16.70 26.49
CA LYS A 98 23.21 17.99 27.05
C LYS A 98 22.11 18.97 27.46
N LYS A 99 20.86 18.78 27.02
CA LYS A 99 19.72 19.63 27.41
C LYS A 99 18.95 19.12 28.62
N GLN A 100 19.23 17.91 29.12
CA GLN A 100 18.56 17.33 30.29
C GLN A 100 19.34 17.49 31.60
N SER A 101 20.50 18.15 31.57
CA SER A 101 21.34 18.40 32.76
C SER A 101 21.60 19.89 33.02
N ALA A 102 20.72 20.76 32.53
CA ALA A 102 20.72 22.20 32.83
C ALA A 102 19.37 22.60 33.42
#